data_AF-A0A2P5YGR7-F1
#
_entry.id   AF-A0A2P5YGR7-F1
#
_cell.length_a   1.000
_cell.length_b   1.000
_cell.length_c   1.000
_cell.angle_alpha   90.00
_cell.angle_beta   90.00
_cell.angle_gamma   90.00
#
_symmetry.space_group_name_H-M   'P 1'
#
loop_
_entity.id
_entity.type
_entity.pdbx_description
1 polymer ?
#
loop_
_entity_poly.entity_id
_entity_poly.type
_entity_poly.pdbx_seq_one_letter_code
_entity_poly.pdbx_strand_id
1 'polypeptide(L)'
;MNQPKIKGRVGKYQVGRTIGEGTFAKVKFARNSKTGEPVALKILDKDKVLKHKMAEQIKQEIATMKLIKHPNVIRLHEVRN
;
A
#
# COMPACT_ATOMS: atom_id res chain seq x y z
N MET A 1 -0.25 -2.91 23.09
CA MET A 1 -1.19 -2.50 22.02
C MET A 1 -0.98 -3.41 20.81
N ASN A 2 -1.78 -4.47 20.67
CA ASN A 2 -1.66 -5.41 19.56
C ASN A 2 -2.34 -4.81 18.32
N GLN A 3 -1.55 -4.27 17.39
CA GLN A 3 -2.04 -3.93 16.07
C GLN A 3 -2.48 -5.21 15.34
N PRO A 4 -3.56 -5.17 14.54
CA PRO A 4 -4.07 -6.36 13.90
C PRO A 4 -3.02 -6.93 12.95
N LYS A 5 -2.55 -8.16 13.24
CA LYS A 5 -1.85 -8.95 12.24
C LYS A 5 -2.84 -9.16 11.11
N ILE A 6 -2.74 -8.38 10.01
CA ILE A 6 -3.38 -8.75 8.75
C ILE A 6 -2.71 -10.07 8.31
N LYS A 7 -3.26 -11.18 8.82
CA LYS A 7 -3.12 -12.54 8.33
C LYS A 7 -4.37 -12.73 7.47
N GLY A 8 -4.23 -12.63 6.14
CA GLY A 8 -5.40 -12.67 5.26
C GLY A 8 -5.10 -12.26 3.82
N ARG A 9 -6.16 -12.11 3.04
CA ARG A 9 -6.12 -11.61 1.66
C ARG A 9 -6.67 -10.19 1.60
N VAL A 10 -6.07 -9.35 0.78
CA VAL A 10 -6.63 -8.05 0.38
C VAL A 10 -6.94 -8.15 -1.10
N GLY A 11 -8.22 -8.36 -1.43
CA GLY A 11 -8.62 -8.72 -2.79
C GLY A 11 -7.87 -9.95 -3.32
N LYS A 12 -7.17 -9.78 -4.45
CA LYS A 12 -6.37 -10.83 -5.07
C LYS A 12 -4.99 -11.03 -4.43
N TYR A 13 -4.63 -10.28 -3.39
CA TYR A 13 -3.29 -10.33 -2.81
C TYR A 13 -3.28 -11.11 -1.52
N GLN A 14 -2.44 -12.14 -1.44
CA GLN A 14 -2.17 -12.84 -0.20
C GLN A 14 -1.13 -12.07 0.60
N VAL A 15 -1.54 -11.56 1.77
CA VAL A 15 -0.75 -10.63 2.56
C VAL A 15 0.19 -11.40 3.48
N GLY A 16 1.47 -11.04 3.43
CA GLY A 16 2.53 -11.63 4.23
C GLY A 16 3.04 -10.71 5.34
N ARG A 17 4.35 -10.82 5.60
CA ARG A 17 5.04 -10.07 6.65
C ARG A 17 5.14 -8.58 6.33
N THR A 18 5.24 -7.78 7.37
CA THR A 18 5.63 -6.36 7.25
C THR A 18 7.08 -6.29 6.77
N ILE A 19 7.33 -5.41 5.81
CA ILE A 19 8.66 -5.12 5.24
C ILE A 19 9.07 -3.65 5.41
N GLY A 20 8.15 -2.81 5.88
CA GLY A 20 8.45 -1.42 6.23
C GLY A 20 7.33 -0.82 7.07
N GLU A 21 7.68 0.18 7.89
CA GLU A 21 6.75 0.91 8.72
C GLU A 21 7.10 2.40 8.66
N GLY A 22 6.08 3.23 8.45
CA GLY A 22 6.20 4.68 8.46
C GLY A 22 5.11 5.29 9.33
N THR A 23 5.13 6.61 9.47
CA THR A 23 4.25 7.37 10.38
C THR A 23 2.76 7.09 10.18
N PHE A 24 2.34 6.96 8.91
CA PHE A 24 0.93 6.84 8.50
C PHE A 24 0.62 5.54 7.77
N ALA A 25 1.60 4.63 7.64
CA ALA A 25 1.49 3.47 6.78
C ALA A 25 2.30 2.27 7.28
N LYS A 26 1.81 1.08 6.96
CA LYS A 26 2.62 -0.15 6.98
C LYS A 26 2.79 -0.68 5.57
N VAL A 27 4.00 -1.08 5.25
CA VAL A 27 4.32 -1.76 4.00
C VAL A 27 4.42 -3.25 4.27
N LYS A 28 3.61 -4.04 3.59
CA LYS A 28 3.64 -5.51 3.68
C LYS A 28 4.06 -6.13 2.37
N PHE A 29 4.87 -7.18 2.45
CA PHE A 29 5.07 -8.09 1.33
C PHE A 29 3.76 -8.84 1.08
N ALA A 30 3.38 -8.97 -0.18
CA ALA A 30 2.26 -9.79 -0.59
C ALA A 30 2.56 -10.51 -1.91
N ARG A 31 1.73 -11.49 -2.25
CA ARG A 31 1.76 -12.15 -3.57
C ARG A 31 0.42 -12.01 -4.24
N ASN A 32 0.42 -11.69 -5.53
CA ASN A 32 -0.80 -11.79 -6.34
C ASN A 32 -1.19 -13.27 -6.43
N SER A 33 -2.37 -13.63 -5.95
CA SER A 33 -2.81 -15.03 -5.89
C SER A 33 -3.14 -15.62 -7.26
N LYS A 34 -3.27 -14.78 -8.30
CA LYS A 34 -3.51 -15.24 -9.68
C LYS A 34 -2.21 -15.46 -10.45
N THR A 35 -1.25 -14.53 -10.31
CA THR A 35 0.00 -14.55 -11.09
C THR A 35 1.21 -15.06 -10.31
N GLY A 36 1.12 -15.17 -8.98
CA GLY A 36 2.24 -15.53 -8.10
C GLY A 36 3.24 -14.39 -7.86
N GLU A 37 3.12 -13.28 -8.61
CA GLU A 37 4.06 -12.16 -8.58
C GLU A 37 4.13 -11.52 -7.17
N PRO A 38 5.35 -11.26 -6.67
CA PRO A 38 5.55 -10.53 -5.43
C PRO A 38 5.20 -9.05 -5.61
N VAL A 39 4.52 -8.47 -4.63
CA VAL A 39 4.18 -7.04 -4.60
C VAL A 39 4.36 -6.46 -3.19
N ALA A 40 4.49 -5.13 -3.12
CA ALA A 40 4.41 -4.38 -1.86
C ALA A 40 3.02 -3.76 -1.72
N LEU A 41 2.38 -3.95 -0.56
CA LEU A 41 1.14 -3.28 -0.18
C LEU A 41 1.46 -2.17 0.83
N LYS A 42 1.33 -0.90 0.43
CA LYS A 42 1.37 0.26 1.32
C LYS A 42 -0.04 0.49 1.88
N ILE A 43 -0.24 0.09 3.13
CA ILE A 43 -1.53 0.14 3.83
C ILE A 43 -1.57 1.39 4.69
N LEU A 44 -2.49 2.31 4.38
CA LEU A 44 -2.64 3.59 5.06
C LEU A 44 -3.62 3.47 6.23
N ASP A 45 -3.30 4.13 7.34
CA ASP A 45 -4.20 4.31 8.48
C ASP A 45 -5.09 5.54 8.23
N LYS A 46 -6.36 5.29 7.89
CA LYS A 46 -7.31 6.34 7.48
C LYS A 46 -7.54 7.38 8.59
N ASP A 47 -7.60 6.96 9.85
CA ASP A 47 -7.85 7.85 10.97
C ASP A 47 -6.68 8.81 11.17
N LYS A 48 -5.45 8.30 11.07
CA LYS A 48 -4.25 9.16 11.10
C LYS A 48 -4.17 10.07 9.90
N VAL A 49 -4.50 9.59 8.70
CA VAL A 49 -4.50 10.41 7.48
C VAL A 49 -5.46 11.59 7.61
N LEU A 50 -6.67 11.35 8.12
CA LEU A 50 -7.66 12.40 8.35
C LEU A 50 -7.23 13.37 9.45
N LYS A 51 -6.78 12.83 10.60
CA LYS A 51 -6.31 13.64 11.73
C LYS A 51 -5.17 14.59 11.34
N HIS A 52 -4.25 14.14 10.49
CA HIS A 52 -3.11 14.93 10.03
C HIS A 52 -3.36 15.66 8.69
N LYS A 53 -4.59 15.67 8.18
CA LYS A 53 -4.99 16.36 6.92
C LYS A 53 -4.15 15.97 5.70
N MET A 54 -3.71 14.71 5.62
CA MET A 54 -2.81 14.21 4.56
C MET A 54 -3.55 13.72 3.30
N ALA A 55 -4.89 13.82 3.27
CA ALA A 55 -5.69 13.25 2.20
C ALA A 55 -5.33 13.81 0.81
N GLU A 56 -5.14 15.13 0.68
CA GLU A 56 -4.78 15.76 -0.60
C GLU A 56 -3.38 15.39 -1.06
N GLN A 57 -2.41 15.32 -0.14
CA GLN A 57 -1.06 14.87 -0.46
C GLN A 57 -1.04 13.44 -0.99
N ILE A 58 -1.82 12.53 -0.37
CA ILE A 58 -1.94 11.15 -0.83
C ILE A 58 -2.60 11.08 -2.22
N LYS A 59 -3.63 11.89 -2.48
CA LYS A 59 -4.25 11.97 -3.81
C LYS A 59 -3.25 12.44 -4.87
N GLN A 60 -2.43 13.45 -4.56
CA GLN A 60 -1.39 13.94 -5.47
C GLN A 60 -0.29 12.89 -5.71
N GLU A 61 0.15 12.17 -4.67
CA GLU A 61 1.10 11.05 -4.81
C GLU A 61 0.55 9.99 -5.76
N ILE A 62 -0.70 9.56 -5.57
CA ILE A 62 -1.38 8.59 -6.44
C ILE A 62 -1.50 9.10 -7.87
N ALA A 63 -1.90 10.37 -8.07
CA ALA A 63 -2.04 10.96 -9.40
C ALA A 63 -0.70 10.99 -10.15
N THR A 64 0.36 11.39 -9.46
CA THR A 64 1.72 11.43 -10.02
C THR A 64 2.20 10.03 -10.39
N MET A 65 2.03 9.05 -9.50
CA MET A 65 2.45 7.67 -9.75
C MET A 65 1.69 6.99 -10.90
N LYS A 66 0.43 7.38 -11.15
CA LYS A 66 -0.35 6.86 -12.29
C LYS A 66 0.20 7.32 -13.65
N LEU A 67 0.84 8.48 -13.71
CA LEU A 67 1.38 9.06 -14.94
C LEU A 67 2.79 8.53 -15.27
N ILE A 68 3.54 8.07 -14.26
CA ILE A 68 4.93 7.64 -14.46
C ILE A 68 4.99 6.19 -14.90
N LYS A 69 5.64 5.96 -16.06
CA LYS A 69 6.04 4.63 -16.54
C LYS A 69 7.49 4.69 -16.98
N HIS A 70 8.39 4.27 -16.11
CA HIS A 70 9.83 4.32 -16.34
C HIS A 70 10.52 3.10 -15.71
N PRO A 71 11.53 2.48 -16.36
CA PRO A 71 12.21 1.29 -15.84
C PRO A 71 12.84 1.49 -14.45
N ASN A 72 13.28 2.71 -14.14
CA ASN A 72 13.93 3.05 -12.87
C ASN A 72 13.00 3.69 -11.84
N VAL A 73 11.68 3.70 -12.06
CA VAL A 73 10.71 4.24 -11.11
C VAL A 73 9.69 3.17 -10.76
N ILE A 74 9.41 3.03 -9.46
CA ILE A 74 8.42 2.06 -8.97
C ILE A 74 7.05 2.33 -9.57
N ARG A 75 6.34 1.26 -9.94
CA ARG A 75 5.03 1.35 -10.58
C ARG A 75 3.91 1.13 -9.57
N LEU A 76 2.89 1.99 -9.63
CA LEU A 76 1.63 1.76 -8.93
C LEU A 76 0.77 0.78 -9.73
N HIS A 77 0.48 -0.39 -9.15
CA HIS A 77 -0.33 -1.42 -9.83
C HIS A 77 -1.83 -1.23 -9.62
N GLU A 78 -2.24 -0.88 -8.41
CA GLU A 78 -3.65 -0.81 -8.01
C GLU A 78 -3.79 0.11 -6.80
N VAL A 79 -4.94 0.79 -6.68
CA VAL A 79 -5.36 1.52 -5.48
C VAL A 79 -6.71 0.99 -5.05
N ARG A 80 -6.91 0.79 -3.76
CA ARG A 80 -8.18 0.35 -3.17
C ARG A 80 -8.62 1.34 -2.09
N ASN A 81 -9.93 1.59 -2.04
CA ASN A 81 -10.58 2.32 -0.95
C ASN A 81 -11.11 1.38 0.13
#